data_AF-A0A7S1RGJ9-F1
#
_entry.id   AF-A0A7S1RGJ9-F1
#
_cell.length_a   1.000
_cell.length_b   1.000
_cell.length_c   1.000
_cell.angle_alpha   90.00
_cell.angle_beta   90.00
_cell.angle_gamma   90.00
#
_symmetry.space_group_name_H-M   'P 1'
#
loop_
_entity.id
_entity.type
_entity.pdbx_description
1 polymer ?
#
loop_
_entity_poly.entity_id
_entity_poly.type
_entity_poly.pdbx_seq_one_letter_code
_entity_poly.pdbx_strand_id
1 'polypeptide(L)'
;GTQKVAWAPSEMKPIAEPTPKFSSRLQTAGDTRYTGDMPEPKDCLYAAYVHIPRAKAIVKEADCEAAMKMQGVFGVLTAEDVRGENISIGLLPANGQAKLF
;
A
#
# COMPACT_ATOMS: atom_id res chain seq x y z
N GLY A 1 8.16 27.26 10.97
CA GLY A 1 7.74 28.30 10.02
C GLY A 1 6.30 28.64 10.31
N THR A 2 5.99 29.91 10.59
CA THR A 2 4.63 30.34 10.93
C THR A 2 4.12 31.22 9.80
N GLN A 3 3.16 30.72 9.02
CA GLN A 3 2.46 31.52 8.03
C GLN A 3 1.35 32.29 8.75
N LYS A 4 1.47 33.62 8.81
CA LYS A 4 0.40 34.49 9.32
C LYS A 4 -0.58 34.78 8.18
N VAL A 5 -1.87 34.54 8.40
CA VAL A 5 -2.93 34.89 7.44
C VAL A 5 -3.82 35.98 8.05
N ALA A 6 -3.90 37.14 7.40
CA ALA A 6 -4.48 38.36 7.97
C ALA A 6 -5.97 38.58 7.63
N TRP A 7 -6.60 37.63 6.92
CA TRP A 7 -7.94 37.82 6.34
C TRP A 7 -9.08 37.20 7.18
N ALA A 8 -8.76 36.39 8.19
CA ALA A 8 -9.78 35.69 8.98
C ALA A 8 -10.29 36.57 10.14
N PRO A 9 -11.61 36.79 10.28
CA PRO A 9 -12.21 37.49 11.42
C PRO A 9 -11.96 36.76 12.74
N SER A 10 -11.93 37.48 13.86
CA SER A 10 -11.61 36.92 15.18
C SER A 10 -12.64 35.92 15.71
N GLU A 11 -13.90 35.97 15.22
CA GLU A 11 -14.92 34.98 15.57
C GLU A 11 -14.70 33.63 14.87
N MET A 12 -13.83 33.58 13.85
CA MET A 12 -13.55 32.40 13.04
C MET A 12 -12.39 31.53 13.58
N LYS A 13 -12.00 31.73 14.85
CA LYS A 13 -10.98 30.91 15.52
C LYS A 13 -11.34 29.42 15.42
N PRO A 14 -10.36 28.54 15.17
CA PRO A 14 -8.91 28.77 15.22
C PRO A 14 -8.26 29.09 13.86
N ILE A 15 -9.01 29.59 12.88
CA ILE A 15 -8.44 29.97 11.59
C ILE A 15 -7.39 31.07 11.80
N ALA A 16 -6.24 30.95 11.14
CA ALA A 16 -5.05 31.80 11.27
C ALA A 16 -4.17 31.61 12.52
N GLU A 17 -4.52 30.72 13.45
CA GLU A 17 -3.71 30.47 14.65
C GLU A 17 -2.75 29.27 14.47
N PRO A 18 -1.53 29.31 15.03
CA PRO A 18 -0.59 28.20 15.00
C PRO A 18 -1.04 27.08 15.95
N THR A 19 -2.09 26.37 15.57
CA THR A 19 -2.66 25.27 16.36
C THR A 19 -1.81 24.01 16.20
N PRO A 20 -1.44 23.31 17.29
CA PRO A 20 -0.71 22.06 17.18
C PRO A 20 -1.57 21.02 16.45
N LYS A 21 -0.93 20.16 15.65
CA LYS A 21 -1.60 19.03 15.00
C LYS A 21 -2.30 18.18 16.05
N PHE A 22 -3.60 17.95 15.88
CA PHE A 22 -4.44 17.25 16.86
C PHE A 22 -3.86 15.89 17.29
N SER A 23 -3.38 15.10 16.33
CA SER A 23 -2.81 13.77 16.59
C SER A 23 -1.35 13.76 17.02
N SER A 24 -0.67 14.90 17.11
CA SER A 24 0.78 14.96 17.39
C SER A 24 1.17 14.22 18.66
N ARG A 25 0.43 14.41 19.76
CA ARG A 25 0.71 13.75 21.05
C ARG A 25 0.62 12.23 20.96
N LEU A 26 -0.45 11.72 20.35
CA LEU A 26 -0.64 10.28 20.16
C LEU A 26 0.44 9.69 19.23
N GLN A 27 0.84 10.42 18.19
CA GLN A 27 1.89 9.97 17.27
C GLN A 27 3.24 9.89 17.97
N THR A 28 3.57 10.87 18.82
CA THR A 28 4.84 10.88 19.56
C THR A 28 4.86 9.90 20.73
N ALA A 29 3.70 9.53 21.27
CA ALA A 29 3.57 8.57 22.35
C ALA A 29 3.57 7.10 21.86
N GLY A 30 3.36 6.87 20.56
CA GLY A 30 3.15 5.52 20.01
C GLY A 30 1.71 5.01 20.16
N ASP A 31 0.78 5.86 20.60
CA ASP A 31 -0.64 5.50 20.80
C ASP A 31 -1.47 5.58 19.51
N THR A 32 -0.94 6.18 18.45
CA THR A 32 -1.63 6.24 17.15
C THR A 32 -1.63 4.87 16.51
N ARG A 33 -2.83 4.35 16.21
CA ARG A 33 -3.00 3.08 15.51
C ARG A 33 -3.02 3.27 13.99
N TYR A 34 -2.20 2.50 13.31
CA TYR A 34 -2.16 2.35 11.87
C TYR A 34 -2.70 0.97 11.48
N THR A 35 -2.77 0.69 10.18
CA THR A 35 -3.33 -0.57 9.67
C THR A 35 -2.62 -1.81 10.21
N GLY A 36 -1.29 -1.74 10.40
CA GLY A 36 -0.50 -2.83 10.98
C GLY A 36 -0.66 -3.01 12.49
N ASP A 37 -1.23 -2.03 13.20
CA ASP A 37 -1.45 -2.10 14.66
C ASP A 37 -2.84 -2.66 15.00
N MET A 38 -3.69 -2.86 14.00
CA MET A 38 -5.02 -3.43 14.20
C MET A 38 -4.90 -4.93 14.47
N PRO A 39 -5.69 -5.49 15.41
CA PRO A 39 -5.69 -6.91 15.66
C PRO A 39 -6.08 -7.68 14.39
N GLU A 40 -5.34 -8.75 14.11
CA GLU A 40 -5.63 -9.62 12.98
C GLU A 40 -7.02 -10.26 13.13
N PRO A 41 -7.85 -10.24 12.07
CA PRO A 41 -9.08 -11.01 12.04
C PRO A 41 -8.79 -12.50 12.21
N LYS A 42 -9.81 -13.25 12.64
CA LYS A 42 -9.71 -14.72 12.69
C LYS A 42 -9.34 -15.26 11.30
N ASP A 43 -8.41 -16.21 11.27
CA ASP A 43 -7.95 -16.89 10.05
C ASP A 43 -7.29 -15.93 9.02
N CYS A 44 -6.72 -14.81 9.47
CA CYS A 44 -5.97 -13.88 8.61
C CYS A 44 -4.76 -14.57 7.97
N LEU A 45 -4.60 -14.39 6.66
CA LEU A 45 -3.45 -14.88 5.89
C LEU A 45 -2.50 -13.73 5.55
N TYR A 46 -1.24 -14.08 5.37
CA TYR A 46 -0.19 -13.16 4.94
C TYR A 46 0.19 -13.44 3.49
N ALA A 47 0.42 -12.37 2.72
CA ALA A 47 0.89 -12.45 1.34
C ALA A 47 2.20 -11.68 1.18
N ALA A 48 3.06 -12.18 0.31
CA ALA A 48 4.31 -11.53 -0.06
C ALA A 48 4.48 -11.59 -1.58
N TYR A 49 5.09 -10.54 -2.15
CA TYR A 49 5.41 -10.52 -3.57
C TYR A 49 6.71 -11.29 -3.86
N VAL A 50 6.71 -12.03 -4.97
CA VAL A 50 7.92 -12.59 -5.55
C VAL A 50 8.42 -11.62 -6.62
N HIS A 51 9.60 -11.04 -6.40
CA HIS A 51 10.19 -10.05 -7.31
C HIS A 51 11.11 -10.70 -8.33
N ILE A 52 11.12 -10.15 -9.55
CA ILE A 52 12.07 -10.56 -10.59
C ILE A 52 13.44 -9.96 -10.25
N PRO A 53 14.51 -10.76 -10.11
CA PRO A 53 15.83 -10.26 -9.71
C PRO A 53 16.60 -9.57 -10.84
N ARG A 54 16.00 -9.46 -12.03
CA ARG A 54 16.63 -8.94 -13.25
C ARG A 54 15.74 -7.87 -13.88
N ALA A 55 16.34 -6.75 -14.27
CA ALA A 55 15.67 -5.73 -15.06
C ALA A 55 15.44 -6.22 -16.51
N LYS A 56 14.37 -5.74 -17.15
CA LYS A 56 14.04 -6.01 -18.57
C LYS A 56 14.10 -7.50 -18.94
N ALA A 57 13.49 -8.34 -18.12
CA ALA A 57 13.42 -9.79 -18.35
C ALA A 57 12.00 -10.20 -18.75
N ILE A 58 11.91 -11.29 -19.52
CA ILE A 58 10.66 -11.99 -19.79
C ILE A 58 10.62 -13.21 -18.87
N VAL A 59 9.55 -13.32 -18.07
CA VAL A 59 9.30 -14.51 -17.25
C VAL A 59 8.71 -15.57 -18.16
N LYS A 60 9.41 -16.69 -18.33
CA LYS A 60 8.92 -17.82 -19.15
C LYS A 60 8.04 -18.77 -18.35
N GLU A 61 8.44 -19.04 -17.12
CA GLU A 61 7.79 -19.96 -16.21
C GLU A 61 8.14 -19.59 -14.77
N ALA A 62 7.30 -20.02 -13.83
CA ALA A 62 7.55 -19.92 -12.39
C ALA A 62 7.21 -21.27 -11.75
N ASP A 63 8.24 -22.00 -11.32
CA ASP A 63 8.04 -23.24 -10.56
C ASP A 63 7.66 -22.90 -9.11
N CYS A 64 6.42 -23.21 -8.76
CA CYS A 64 5.84 -22.96 -7.45
C CYS A 64 5.68 -24.25 -6.62
N GLU A 65 6.09 -25.42 -7.13
CA GLU A 65 5.81 -26.72 -6.52
C GLU A 65 6.43 -26.84 -5.12
N ALA A 66 7.69 -26.41 -4.99
CA ALA A 66 8.37 -26.40 -3.70
C ALA A 66 7.64 -25.51 -2.69
N ALA A 67 7.15 -24.34 -3.13
CA ALA A 67 6.43 -23.41 -2.25
C ALA A 67 5.08 -23.97 -1.79
N MET A 68 4.34 -24.60 -2.69
CA MET A 68 3.06 -25.24 -2.36
C MET A 68 3.19 -26.42 -1.39
N LYS A 69 4.37 -27.04 -1.29
CA LYS A 69 4.67 -28.13 -0.32
C LYS A 69 5.13 -27.61 1.04
N MET A 70 5.46 -26.32 1.18
CA MET A 70 5.93 -25.77 2.44
C MET A 70 4.77 -25.69 3.46
N GLN A 71 5.05 -26.13 4.69
CA GLN A 71 4.08 -26.04 5.78
C GLN A 71 3.70 -24.57 6.04
N GLY A 72 2.40 -24.30 6.12
CA GLY A 72 1.86 -22.95 6.36
C GLY A 72 1.64 -22.11 5.12
N VAL A 73 2.05 -22.57 3.93
CA VAL A 73 1.68 -21.92 2.67
C VAL A 73 0.24 -22.27 2.31
N PHE A 74 -0.60 -21.25 2.21
CA PHE A 74 -1.98 -21.41 1.78
C PHE A 74 -2.11 -21.56 0.25
N GLY A 75 -1.29 -20.81 -0.50
CA GLY A 75 -1.29 -20.85 -1.96
C GLY A 75 -0.26 -19.91 -2.57
N VAL A 76 -0.01 -20.08 -3.86
CA VAL A 76 0.76 -19.16 -4.70
C VAL A 76 -0.18 -18.61 -5.77
N LEU A 77 -0.28 -17.29 -5.85
CA LEU A 77 -1.09 -16.61 -6.87
C LEU A 77 -0.18 -16.09 -7.97
N THR A 78 -0.57 -16.38 -9.19
CA THR A 78 0.08 -15.93 -10.42
C THR A 78 -0.83 -14.95 -11.14
N ALA A 79 -0.38 -14.52 -12.30
CA ALA A 79 -1.18 -13.68 -13.17
C ALA A 79 -2.44 -14.35 -13.73
N GLU A 80 -2.40 -15.66 -13.89
CA GLU A 80 -3.52 -16.45 -14.42
C GLU A 80 -4.69 -16.48 -13.43
N ASP A 81 -4.42 -16.26 -12.15
CA ASP A 81 -5.41 -16.26 -11.08
C ASP A 81 -6.17 -14.93 -10.95
N VAL A 82 -5.73 -13.87 -11.65
CA VAL A 82 -6.36 -12.55 -11.60
C VAL A 82 -7.61 -12.55 -12.48
N ARG A 83 -8.77 -12.41 -11.84
CA ARG A 83 -10.05 -12.25 -12.55
C ARG A 83 -10.16 -10.83 -13.11
N GLY A 84 -10.33 -10.71 -14.42
CA GLY A 84 -10.44 -9.43 -15.11
C GLY A 84 -9.09 -8.93 -15.64
N GLU A 85 -8.89 -7.62 -15.69
CA GLU A 85 -7.64 -7.04 -16.17
C GLU A 85 -6.58 -7.02 -15.07
N ASN A 86 -5.41 -7.60 -15.34
CA ASN A 86 -4.27 -7.62 -14.42
C ASN A 86 -3.45 -6.32 -14.50
N ILE A 87 -3.96 -5.24 -13.92
CA ILE A 87 -3.39 -3.89 -13.99
C ILE A 87 -3.01 -3.44 -12.56
N SER A 88 -1.73 -3.12 -12.31
CA SER A 88 -1.27 -2.80 -10.95
C SER A 88 -1.27 -1.31 -10.59
N ILE A 89 -1.50 -0.40 -11.53
CA ILE A 89 -1.71 1.04 -11.27
C ILE A 89 -2.24 1.69 -12.56
N GLY A 90 -3.21 2.60 -12.46
CA GLY A 90 -3.76 3.35 -13.60
C GLY A 90 -2.80 4.39 -14.18
N LEU A 91 -1.57 4.01 -14.52
CA LEU A 91 -0.69 4.83 -15.34
C LEU A 91 -1.09 4.64 -16.81
N LEU A 92 -1.55 5.76 -17.38
CA LEU A 92 -1.99 6.05 -18.76
C LEU A 92 -1.48 5.10 -19.85
N PRO A 93 -2.26 4.91 -20.95
CA PRO A 93 -1.88 4.00 -22.03
C PRO A 93 -0.56 4.45 -22.65
N ALA A 94 0.53 3.78 -22.29
CA ALA A 94 1.76 3.82 -23.06
C ALA A 94 1.51 2.98 -24.30
N ASN A 95 0.98 3.62 -25.34
CA ASN A 95 0.97 3.20 -26.75
C ASN A 95 1.29 1.71 -26.93
N GLY A 96 0.25 0.89 -26.76
CA GLY A 96 0.14 -0.49 -27.22
C GLY A 96 1.43 -1.30 -27.24
N GLN A 97 1.85 -1.83 -26.09
CA GLN A 97 2.43 -3.17 -25.94
C GLN A 97 2.84 -3.37 -24.47
N ALA A 98 1.87 -3.68 -23.63
CA ALA A 98 2.14 -4.31 -22.35
C ALA A 98 1.24 -5.55 -22.24
N LYS A 99 1.62 -6.60 -22.97
CA LYS A 99 1.39 -7.95 -22.47
C LYS A 99 2.52 -8.24 -21.48
N LEU A 100 2.28 -7.90 -20.22
CA LEU A 100 2.66 -8.81 -19.15
C LEU A 100 1.49 -9.81 -19.21
N PHE A 101 1.51 -10.90 -19.98
CA PHE A 101 2.44 -12.03 -20.03
C PHE A 101 2.68 -12.49 -21.48
#